data_AF-A0A3Q2QVC2-F1
#
_entry.id   AF-A0A3Q2QVC2-F1
#
_cell.length_a   1.000
_cell.length_b   1.000
_cell.length_c   1.000
_cell.angle_alpha   90.00
_cell.angle_beta   90.00
_cell.angle_gamma   90.00
#
_symmetry.space_group_name_H-M   'P 1'
#
loop_
_entity.id
_entity.type
_entity.pdbx_description
1 polymer ?
#
loop_
_entity_poly.entity_id
_entity_poly.type
_entity_poly.pdbx_seq_one_letter_code
_entity_poly.pdbx_strand_id
1 'polypeptide(L)'
;MLSLWLFLLPCLSLVSVTPAEKGLEFPQYDGKDRVLDISDKNYKKALKKHSMLCLFYHQPVPDNKELQKQHQMTELVLELVAQVMEEKEIGFGMVDSLKDAKVAKKLGLEEEGSVYVFKDDRVIEFDGLLSANTLVEFLLDLLEEPVEVIENALELKAFDRMQEDIHGYEFLEILKEVARDNTHLPDLSIIWIDPDDFPLLIPYWEKTFKVDLFRPQIGVVNVTDADSIWLEMENEEDLPTAQQLEDWIEDVLSGKVNTEDDDDDDDEDTDDDDDDDDDDDDDDKDDEDDDDDDDDEDDDEDNDEDDEEENEEDDDDDDDDE
;
A
#
# COMPACT_ATOMS: atom_id res chain seq x y z
N MET A 1 -41.31 52.21 30.90
CA MET A 1 -40.25 51.41 30.25
C MET A 1 -40.77 50.15 29.53
N LEU A 2 -42.09 49.95 29.36
CA LEU A 2 -42.64 48.79 28.61
C LEU A 2 -43.00 49.06 27.14
N SER A 3 -42.97 50.32 26.69
CA SER A 3 -43.46 50.68 25.34
C SER A 3 -42.42 50.50 24.22
N LEU A 4 -41.13 50.35 24.53
CA LEU A 4 -40.10 50.15 23.49
C LEU A 4 -39.95 48.67 23.08
N TRP A 5 -40.38 47.73 23.92
CA TRP A 5 -40.25 46.29 23.64
C TRP A 5 -41.32 45.76 22.68
N LEU A 6 -42.47 46.42 22.59
CA LEU A 6 -43.58 46.01 21.71
C LEU A 6 -43.37 46.32 20.22
N PHE A 7 -42.34 47.11 19.87
CA PHE A 7 -42.00 47.40 18.47
C PHE A 7 -40.79 46.62 17.93
N LEU A 8 -40.07 45.88 18.78
CA LEU A 8 -38.94 45.05 18.35
C LEU A 8 -39.36 43.64 17.92
N LEU A 9 -40.46 43.11 18.49
CA LEU A 9 -40.98 41.78 18.17
C LEU A 9 -41.47 41.58 16.71
N PRO A 10 -42.09 42.55 16.01
CA PRO A 10 -42.49 42.35 14.61
C PRO A 10 -41.33 42.52 13.61
N CYS A 11 -40.17 43.02 14.03
CA CYS A 11 -39.02 43.19 13.13
C CYS A 11 -38.22 41.89 12.97
N LEU A 12 -38.28 40.94 13.91
CA LEU A 12 -37.61 39.65 13.77
C LEU A 12 -38.37 38.67 12.85
N SER A 13 -39.67 38.87 12.61
CA SER A 13 -40.47 38.00 11.74
C SER A 13 -40.35 38.30 10.24
N LEU A 14 -39.55 39.31 9.86
CA LEU A 14 -39.31 39.70 8.46
C LEU A 14 -37.91 39.34 7.96
N VAL A 15 -37.09 38.68 8.79
CA VAL A 15 -35.83 38.09 8.32
C VAL A 15 -36.19 36.80 7.61
N SER A 16 -36.20 36.84 6.27
CA SER A 16 -36.13 35.62 5.48
C SER A 16 -34.83 34.93 5.84
N VAL A 17 -34.93 33.75 6.44
CA VAL A 17 -33.79 32.84 6.57
C VAL A 17 -33.51 32.36 5.14
N THR A 18 -32.65 33.06 4.43
CA THR A 18 -32.04 32.53 3.22
C THR A 18 -31.28 31.28 3.64
N PRO A 19 -31.55 30.10 3.05
CA PRO A 19 -30.64 28.97 3.22
C PRO A 19 -29.24 29.46 2.87
N ALA A 20 -28.25 29.16 3.70
CA ALA A 20 -26.86 29.38 3.30
C ALA A 20 -26.67 28.65 1.96
N GLU A 21 -26.17 29.36 0.95
CA GLU A 21 -25.76 28.71 -0.30
C GLU A 21 -24.80 27.58 0.08
N LYS A 22 -25.07 26.37 -0.42
CA LYS A 22 -24.14 25.24 -0.21
C LYS A 22 -22.77 25.72 -0.66
N GLY A 23 -21.79 25.63 0.24
CA GLY A 23 -20.41 25.98 -0.07
C GLY A 23 -19.86 25.11 -1.19
N LEU A 24 -18.66 25.44 -1.67
CA LEU A 24 -17.93 24.56 -2.58
C LEU A 24 -17.81 23.16 -1.94
N GLU A 25 -18.50 22.19 -2.51
CA GLU A 25 -18.34 20.78 -2.15
C GLU A 25 -17.09 20.26 -2.88
N PHE A 26 -16.20 19.60 -2.15
CA PHE A 26 -15.06 18.92 -2.78
C PHE A 26 -15.58 17.84 -3.73
N PRO A 27 -15.00 17.70 -4.94
CA PRO A 27 -15.35 16.61 -5.84
C PRO A 27 -15.24 15.26 -5.13
N GLN A 28 -16.26 14.42 -5.26
CA GLN A 28 -16.29 13.06 -4.75
C GLN A 28 -16.29 12.08 -5.91
N TYR A 29 -15.93 10.82 -5.64
CA TYR A 29 -16.12 9.76 -6.63
C TYR A 29 -17.58 9.70 -7.06
N ASP A 30 -17.83 9.78 -8.36
CA ASP A 30 -19.17 9.96 -8.93
C ASP A 30 -19.87 8.63 -9.26
N GLY A 31 -19.20 7.50 -9.04
CA GLY A 31 -19.75 6.16 -9.24
C GLY A 31 -19.88 5.72 -10.69
N LYS A 32 -19.36 6.50 -11.65
CA LYS A 32 -19.39 6.09 -13.07
C LYS A 32 -18.22 5.16 -13.39
N ASP A 33 -18.55 4.10 -14.11
CA ASP A 33 -17.60 3.14 -14.67
C ASP A 33 -16.81 3.75 -15.84
N ARG A 34 -15.48 3.83 -15.67
CA ARG A 34 -14.52 4.34 -16.66
C ARG A 34 -13.44 3.31 -17.00
N VAL A 35 -13.26 2.28 -16.16
CA VAL A 35 -12.20 1.27 -16.31
C VAL A 35 -12.71 0.12 -17.18
N LEU A 36 -12.06 -0.10 -18.32
CA LEU A 36 -12.50 -1.11 -19.28
C LEU A 36 -11.98 -2.52 -18.94
N ASP A 37 -12.84 -3.54 -18.99
CA ASP A 37 -12.40 -4.95 -19.10
C ASP A 37 -11.79 -5.19 -20.50
N ILE A 38 -10.45 -5.29 -20.57
CA ILE A 38 -9.72 -5.39 -21.83
C ILE A 38 -9.57 -6.85 -22.26
N SER A 39 -10.09 -7.14 -23.46
CA SER A 39 -10.08 -8.47 -24.06
C SER A 39 -9.68 -8.44 -25.54
N ASP A 40 -9.55 -9.62 -26.16
CA ASP A 40 -9.17 -9.74 -27.58
C ASP A 40 -10.16 -9.01 -28.53
N LYS A 41 -11.37 -8.74 -28.05
CA LYS A 41 -12.42 -8.01 -28.79
C LYS A 41 -12.20 -6.50 -28.84
N ASN A 42 -11.63 -5.88 -27.80
CA ASN A 42 -11.62 -4.42 -27.65
C ASN A 42 -10.23 -3.78 -27.52
N TYR A 43 -9.16 -4.52 -27.19
CA TYR A 43 -7.84 -3.92 -26.91
C TYR A 43 -7.31 -3.02 -28.03
N LYS A 44 -7.48 -3.43 -29.30
CA LYS A 44 -7.07 -2.61 -30.46
C LYS A 44 -7.84 -1.30 -30.58
N LYS A 45 -9.09 -1.28 -30.12
CA LYS A 45 -9.92 -0.08 -30.12
C LYS A 45 -9.49 0.83 -28.97
N ALA A 46 -9.23 0.27 -27.79
CA ALA A 46 -8.74 1.02 -26.63
C ALA A 46 -7.42 1.74 -26.94
N LEU A 47 -6.43 1.02 -27.48
CA LEU A 47 -5.12 1.57 -27.87
C LEU A 47 -5.19 2.68 -28.93
N LYS A 48 -6.24 2.70 -29.76
CA LYS A 48 -6.42 3.73 -30.81
C LYS A 48 -7.25 4.92 -30.35
N LYS A 49 -8.08 4.73 -29.32
CA LYS A 49 -9.02 5.75 -28.86
C LYS A 49 -8.31 6.81 -28.01
N HIS A 50 -7.30 6.39 -27.25
CA HIS A 50 -6.60 7.24 -26.30
C HIS A 50 -5.16 7.46 -26.73
N SER A 51 -4.64 8.68 -26.53
CA SER A 51 -3.21 9.01 -26.74
C SER A 51 -2.32 8.32 -25.69
N MET A 52 -2.88 8.06 -24.51
CA MET A 52 -2.28 7.29 -23.44
C MET A 52 -3.31 6.29 -22.90
N LEU A 53 -2.91 5.02 -22.74
CA LEU A 53 -3.75 3.97 -22.17
C LEU A 53 -3.03 3.33 -20.98
N CYS A 54 -3.67 3.34 -19.83
CA CYS A 54 -3.20 2.74 -18.58
C CYS A 54 -3.92 1.42 -18.35
N LEU A 55 -3.18 0.30 -18.28
CA LEU A 55 -3.71 -1.04 -18.11
C LEU A 55 -3.17 -1.69 -16.84
N PHE A 56 -4.05 -2.08 -15.92
CA PHE A 56 -3.66 -2.91 -14.78
C PHE A 56 -3.71 -4.39 -15.18
N TYR A 57 -2.57 -5.07 -15.09
CA TYR A 57 -2.47 -6.49 -15.39
C TYR A 57 -2.66 -7.29 -14.11
N HIS A 58 -3.72 -8.10 -14.02
CA HIS A 58 -4.12 -8.70 -12.74
C HIS A 58 -4.29 -10.21 -12.80
N GLN A 59 -4.12 -10.83 -11.63
CA GLN A 59 -4.45 -12.23 -11.41
C GLN A 59 -5.94 -12.48 -11.57
N PRO A 60 -6.36 -13.72 -11.92
CA PRO A 60 -7.77 -14.05 -12.03
C PRO A 60 -8.51 -13.77 -10.73
N VAL A 61 -9.72 -13.23 -10.82
CA VAL A 61 -10.52 -12.91 -9.64
C VAL A 61 -10.78 -14.21 -8.84
N PRO A 62 -10.30 -14.30 -7.58
CA PRO A 62 -10.40 -15.52 -6.79
C PRO A 62 -11.83 -15.73 -6.24
N ASP A 63 -12.16 -16.96 -5.87
CA ASP A 63 -13.45 -17.29 -5.24
C ASP A 63 -13.57 -16.81 -3.78
N ASN A 64 -12.43 -16.53 -3.14
CA ASN A 64 -12.38 -16.07 -1.75
C ASN A 64 -12.88 -14.62 -1.64
N LYS A 65 -13.81 -14.37 -0.70
CA LYS A 65 -14.47 -13.07 -0.51
C LYS A 65 -13.51 -11.95 -0.11
N GLU A 66 -12.50 -12.23 0.71
CA GLU A 66 -11.52 -11.23 1.13
C GLU A 66 -10.66 -10.77 -0.06
N LEU A 67 -10.19 -11.71 -0.88
CA LEU A 67 -9.40 -11.40 -2.06
C LEU A 67 -10.25 -10.72 -3.17
N GLN A 68 -11.54 -11.04 -3.29
CA GLN A 68 -12.46 -10.29 -4.16
C GLN A 68 -12.58 -8.83 -3.73
N LYS A 69 -12.64 -8.55 -2.42
CA LYS A 69 -12.65 -7.17 -1.93
C LYS A 69 -11.35 -6.44 -2.28
N GLN A 70 -10.19 -7.10 -2.23
CA GLN A 70 -8.93 -6.48 -2.65
C GLN A 70 -8.94 -6.13 -4.15
N HIS A 71 -9.48 -7.01 -4.99
CA HIS A 71 -9.67 -6.72 -6.41
C HIS A 71 -10.61 -5.53 -6.64
N GLN A 72 -11.74 -5.47 -5.94
CA GLN A 72 -12.68 -4.33 -6.00
C GLN A 72 -12.07 -3.03 -5.50
N MET A 73 -11.26 -3.07 -4.44
CA MET A 73 -10.53 -1.89 -3.95
C MET A 73 -9.54 -1.39 -5.00
N THR A 74 -8.87 -2.30 -5.71
CA THR A 74 -7.95 -1.97 -6.80
C THR A 74 -8.67 -1.33 -7.98
N GLU A 75 -9.79 -1.91 -8.41
CA GLU A 75 -10.65 -1.34 -9.44
C GLU A 75 -11.14 0.06 -9.04
N LEU A 76 -11.55 0.25 -7.78
CA LEU A 76 -11.98 1.55 -7.27
C LEU A 76 -10.86 2.61 -7.29
N VAL A 77 -9.62 2.22 -7.01
CA VAL A 77 -8.45 3.12 -7.15
C VAL A 77 -8.32 3.56 -8.60
N LEU A 78 -8.38 2.63 -9.56
CA LEU A 78 -8.29 2.96 -10.99
C LEU A 78 -9.47 3.83 -11.45
N GLU A 79 -10.68 3.58 -10.96
CA GLU A 79 -11.86 4.40 -11.25
C GLU A 79 -11.71 5.83 -10.75
N LEU A 80 -11.16 6.01 -9.54
CA LEU A 80 -10.89 7.33 -8.99
C LEU A 80 -9.84 8.07 -9.84
N VAL A 81 -8.75 7.39 -10.22
CA VAL A 81 -7.73 7.96 -11.11
C VAL A 81 -8.34 8.33 -12.46
N ALA A 82 -9.16 7.45 -13.04
CA ALA A 82 -9.84 7.68 -14.32
C ALA A 82 -10.77 8.89 -14.26
N GLN A 83 -11.47 9.10 -13.14
CA GLN A 83 -12.29 10.29 -12.92
C GLN A 83 -11.43 11.56 -12.87
N VAL A 84 -10.33 11.56 -12.13
CA VAL A 84 -9.45 12.75 -12.02
C VAL A 84 -8.77 13.06 -13.36
N MET A 85 -8.44 12.03 -14.14
CA MET A 85 -7.75 12.14 -15.43
C MET A 85 -8.68 12.25 -16.64
N GLU A 86 -10.00 12.34 -16.45
CA GLU A 86 -11.00 12.32 -17.54
C GLU A 86 -10.75 13.42 -18.58
N GLU A 87 -10.38 14.63 -18.14
CA GLU A 87 -10.07 15.76 -19.02
C GLU A 87 -8.72 15.62 -19.77
N LYS A 88 -7.86 14.68 -19.39
CA LYS A 88 -6.57 14.42 -20.04
C LYS A 88 -6.65 13.38 -21.16
N GLU A 89 -7.85 12.86 -21.44
CA GLU A 89 -8.12 11.86 -22.47
C GLU A 89 -7.35 10.53 -22.30
N ILE A 90 -6.89 10.22 -21.08
CA ILE A 90 -6.23 8.97 -20.73
C ILE A 90 -7.29 7.86 -20.60
N GLY A 91 -7.03 6.71 -21.24
CA GLY A 91 -7.87 5.51 -21.08
C GLY A 91 -7.41 4.65 -19.93
N PHE A 92 -8.33 3.98 -19.25
CA PHE A 92 -8.03 3.03 -18.18
C PHE A 92 -8.66 1.67 -18.48
N GLY A 93 -8.00 0.60 -18.08
CA GLY A 93 -8.53 -0.74 -18.21
C GLY A 93 -7.79 -1.78 -17.38
N MET A 94 -8.39 -2.96 -17.30
CA MET A 94 -7.87 -4.12 -16.59
C MET A 94 -7.72 -5.27 -17.57
N VAL A 95 -6.64 -6.05 -17.43
CA VAL A 95 -6.37 -7.23 -18.25
C VAL A 95 -6.17 -8.43 -17.34
N ASP A 96 -7.03 -9.42 -17.46
CA ASP A 96 -6.95 -10.66 -16.70
C ASP A 96 -5.85 -11.58 -17.26
N SER A 97 -4.98 -12.07 -16.39
CA SER A 97 -3.81 -12.87 -16.77
C SER A 97 -4.14 -14.23 -17.35
N LEU A 98 -5.28 -14.81 -17.00
CA LEU A 98 -5.71 -16.13 -17.46
C LEU A 98 -6.72 -16.03 -18.60
N LYS A 99 -7.80 -15.28 -18.40
CA LYS A 99 -8.90 -15.08 -19.35
C LYS A 99 -8.39 -14.38 -20.61
N ASP A 100 -7.52 -13.39 -20.46
CA ASP A 100 -7.03 -12.52 -21.52
C ASP A 100 -5.53 -12.68 -21.80
N ALA A 101 -4.96 -13.85 -21.43
CA ALA A 101 -3.55 -14.22 -21.64
C ALA A 101 -3.01 -13.95 -23.06
N LYS A 102 -3.85 -14.13 -24.10
CA LYS A 102 -3.47 -13.85 -25.49
C LYS A 102 -3.28 -12.36 -25.76
N VAL A 103 -4.03 -11.51 -25.08
CA VAL A 103 -3.90 -10.05 -25.16
C VAL A 103 -2.67 -9.62 -24.38
N ALA A 104 -2.52 -10.08 -23.14
CA ALA A 104 -1.35 -9.81 -22.30
C ALA A 104 -0.04 -10.11 -23.07
N LYS A 105 0.05 -11.30 -23.67
CA LYS A 105 1.21 -11.68 -24.49
C LYS A 105 1.44 -10.80 -25.73
N LYS A 106 0.37 -10.27 -26.36
CA LYS A 106 0.50 -9.36 -27.52
C LYS A 106 0.94 -7.97 -27.10
N LEU A 107 0.56 -7.55 -25.90
CA LEU A 107 0.87 -6.23 -25.34
C LEU A 107 2.19 -6.21 -24.58
N GLY A 108 2.76 -7.38 -24.26
CA GLY A 108 4.00 -7.50 -23.49
C GLY A 108 3.80 -7.24 -22.00
N LEU A 109 2.64 -7.65 -21.46
CA LEU A 109 2.39 -7.61 -20.01
C LEU A 109 2.99 -8.88 -19.41
N GLU A 110 3.93 -8.73 -18.48
CA GLU A 110 4.71 -9.85 -17.94
C GLU A 110 4.49 -10.02 -16.42
N GLU A 111 4.34 -8.94 -15.67
CA GLU A 111 4.25 -8.92 -14.21
C GLU A 111 2.82 -8.66 -13.72
N GLU A 112 2.20 -9.69 -13.15
CA GLU A 112 0.88 -9.56 -12.51
C GLU A 112 0.95 -8.63 -11.30
N GLY A 113 0.02 -7.70 -11.19
CA GLY A 113 0.02 -6.64 -10.18
C GLY A 113 0.59 -5.31 -10.69
N SER A 114 1.26 -5.29 -11.84
CA SER A 114 1.83 -4.08 -12.41
C SER A 114 0.85 -3.30 -13.28
N VAL A 115 1.06 -1.99 -13.37
CA VAL A 115 0.32 -1.10 -14.27
C VAL A 115 1.18 -0.81 -15.49
N TYR A 116 0.63 -0.99 -16.69
CA TYR A 116 1.31 -0.73 -17.95
C TYR A 116 0.71 0.49 -18.65
N VAL A 117 1.53 1.51 -18.88
CA VAL A 117 1.17 2.73 -19.58
C VAL A 117 1.68 2.70 -21.01
N PHE A 118 0.75 2.73 -21.96
CA PHE A 118 1.01 2.83 -23.38
C PHE A 118 0.92 4.31 -23.77
N LYS A 119 2.04 4.89 -24.22
CA LYS A 119 2.09 6.26 -24.75
C LYS A 119 2.92 6.25 -26.03
N ASP A 120 2.32 6.70 -27.13
CA ASP A 120 2.91 6.62 -28.48
C ASP A 120 3.34 5.17 -28.82
N ASP A 121 4.62 4.95 -29.12
CA ASP A 121 5.21 3.62 -29.39
C ASP A 121 5.93 3.04 -28.16
N ARG A 122 5.74 3.63 -26.97
CA ARG A 122 6.39 3.20 -25.72
C ARG A 122 5.39 2.48 -24.80
N VAL A 123 5.92 1.50 -24.09
CA VAL A 123 5.25 0.83 -22.98
C VAL A 123 6.09 1.08 -21.75
N ILE A 124 5.47 1.58 -20.70
CA ILE A 124 6.10 1.91 -19.43
C ILE A 124 5.42 1.04 -18.38
N GLU A 125 6.21 0.24 -17.69
CA GLU A 125 5.77 -0.52 -16.54
C GLU A 125 5.90 0.35 -15.29
N PHE A 126 4.79 0.51 -14.58
CA PHE A 126 4.71 1.17 -13.29
C PHE A 126 4.63 0.10 -12.22
N ASP A 127 5.72 -0.02 -11.47
CA ASP A 127 5.91 -0.89 -10.32
C ASP A 127 6.07 -0.03 -9.05
N GLY A 128 5.08 0.84 -8.83
CA GLY A 128 5.01 1.73 -7.68
C GLY A 128 3.79 1.46 -6.82
N LEU A 129 3.61 2.28 -5.78
CA LEU A 129 2.45 2.15 -4.89
C LEU A 129 1.14 2.35 -5.68
N LEU A 130 0.25 1.36 -5.63
CA LEU A 130 -1.06 1.42 -6.28
C LEU A 130 -2.05 2.27 -5.46
N SER A 131 -1.86 3.58 -5.52
CA SER A 131 -2.71 4.58 -4.89
C SER A 131 -3.14 5.62 -5.92
N ALA A 132 -4.29 6.27 -5.68
CA ALA A 132 -4.82 7.24 -6.63
C ALA A 132 -3.91 8.47 -6.77
N ASN A 133 -3.34 8.96 -5.67
CA ASN A 133 -2.42 10.11 -5.69
C ASN A 133 -1.14 9.79 -6.47
N THR A 134 -0.47 8.67 -6.15
CA THR A 134 0.80 8.29 -6.79
C THR A 134 0.60 8.02 -8.29
N LEU A 135 -0.47 7.32 -8.67
CA LEU A 135 -0.77 7.08 -10.08
C LEU A 135 -1.12 8.38 -10.83
N VAL A 136 -1.89 9.29 -10.22
CA VAL A 136 -2.20 10.59 -10.84
C VAL A 136 -0.92 11.40 -11.07
N GLU A 137 -0.06 11.53 -10.06
CA GLU A 137 1.21 12.23 -10.17
C GLU A 137 2.08 11.64 -11.27
N PHE A 138 2.28 10.31 -11.25
CA PHE A 138 3.04 9.60 -12.27
C PHE A 138 2.49 9.82 -13.68
N LEU A 139 1.16 9.75 -13.86
CA LEU A 139 0.54 9.97 -15.17
C LEU A 139 0.66 11.42 -15.65
N LEU A 140 0.61 12.40 -14.73
CA LEU A 140 0.83 13.81 -15.06
C LEU A 140 2.27 14.03 -15.53
N ASP A 141 3.26 13.49 -14.83
CA ASP A 141 4.67 13.54 -15.24
C ASP A 141 4.86 12.90 -16.62
N LEU A 142 4.18 11.77 -16.86
CA LEU A 142 4.21 11.12 -18.16
C LEU A 142 3.52 11.92 -19.27
N LEU A 143 2.64 12.87 -18.97
CA LEU A 143 2.08 13.77 -20.00
C LEU A 143 3.07 14.84 -20.44
N GLU A 144 4.01 15.22 -19.56
CA GLU A 144 5.02 16.24 -19.84
C GLU A 144 6.02 15.78 -20.91
N GLU A 145 6.76 16.75 -21.45
CA GLU A 145 7.81 16.45 -22.44
C GLU A 145 9.02 15.81 -21.74
N PRO A 146 9.62 14.75 -22.31
CA PRO A 146 10.71 14.02 -21.66
C PRO A 146 12.03 14.82 -21.59
N VAL A 147 12.09 16.01 -22.19
CA VAL A 147 13.27 16.87 -22.20
C VAL A 147 12.84 18.30 -21.92
N GLU A 148 13.23 18.82 -20.75
CA GLU A 148 13.05 20.22 -20.39
C GLU A 148 14.25 21.06 -20.84
N VAL A 149 13.99 22.25 -21.40
CA VAL A 149 15.02 23.20 -21.83
C VAL A 149 15.19 24.27 -20.77
N ILE A 150 16.39 24.39 -20.21
CA ILE A 150 16.76 25.44 -19.26
C ILE A 150 17.20 26.69 -20.03
N GLU A 151 16.39 27.75 -19.96
CA GLU A 151 16.62 28.99 -20.69
C GLU A 151 17.19 30.11 -19.81
N ASN A 152 16.98 30.05 -18.49
CA ASN A 152 17.35 31.15 -17.59
C ASN A 152 17.95 30.70 -16.25
N ALA A 153 18.53 31.67 -15.54
CA ALA A 153 19.24 31.42 -14.28
C ALA A 153 18.33 30.98 -13.13
N LEU A 154 17.02 31.27 -13.19
CA LEU A 154 16.06 30.80 -12.19
C LEU A 154 15.77 29.30 -12.39
N GLU A 155 15.58 28.87 -13.63
CA GLU A 155 15.43 27.45 -14.00
C GLU A 155 16.70 26.66 -13.69
N LEU A 156 17.88 27.20 -14.00
CA LEU A 156 19.16 26.57 -13.61
C LEU A 156 19.25 26.39 -12.09
N LYS A 157 18.80 27.38 -11.33
CA LYS A 157 18.78 27.30 -9.87
C LYS A 157 17.74 26.30 -9.34
N ALA A 158 16.61 26.12 -10.03
CA ALA A 158 15.64 25.10 -9.69
C ALA A 158 16.21 23.69 -9.95
N PHE A 159 16.91 23.52 -11.08
CA PHE A 159 17.63 22.29 -11.41
C PHE A 159 18.66 21.90 -10.33
N ASP A 160 19.41 22.88 -9.79
CA ASP A 160 20.41 22.63 -8.75
C ASP A 160 19.81 22.30 -7.35
N ARG A 161 18.50 22.54 -7.11
CA ARG A 161 17.89 22.60 -5.77
C ARG A 161 16.94 21.46 -5.39
N MET A 162 16.74 20.46 -6.23
CA MET A 162 15.73 19.41 -6.02
C MET A 162 15.91 18.51 -4.77
N GLN A 163 16.76 18.84 -3.77
CA GLN A 163 17.18 17.89 -2.71
C GLN A 163 17.28 18.43 -1.27
N GLU A 164 16.77 19.62 -0.93
CA GLU A 164 17.21 20.34 0.30
C GLU A 164 16.29 20.30 1.55
N ASP A 165 15.15 19.61 1.61
CA ASP A 165 14.24 19.70 2.77
C ASP A 165 13.82 18.33 3.31
N ILE A 166 14.68 17.73 4.14
CA ILE A 166 14.53 16.35 4.64
C ILE A 166 14.87 16.29 6.14
N HIS A 167 14.04 15.62 6.95
CA HIS A 167 14.32 15.33 8.35
C HIS A 167 15.50 14.32 8.48
N GLY A 168 16.36 14.46 9.50
CA GLY A 168 17.57 13.63 9.59
C GLY A 168 18.72 14.04 8.65
N TYR A 169 18.69 15.27 8.15
CA TYR A 169 19.67 15.84 7.22
C TYR A 169 21.14 15.59 7.60
N GLU A 170 21.47 15.63 8.91
CA GLU A 170 22.84 15.38 9.37
C GLU A 170 23.32 13.96 9.05
N PHE A 171 22.49 12.94 9.35
CA PHE A 171 22.79 11.56 8.99
C PHE A 171 22.84 11.35 7.48
N LEU A 172 21.92 12.00 6.75
CA LEU A 172 21.90 11.94 5.29
C LEU A 172 23.19 12.51 4.65
N GLU A 173 23.76 13.59 5.19
CA GLU A 173 25.02 14.12 4.69
C GLU A 173 26.20 13.17 4.95
N ILE A 174 26.23 12.49 6.10
CA ILE A 174 27.21 11.44 6.40
C ILE A 174 27.07 10.29 5.41
N LEU A 175 25.84 9.83 5.16
CA LEU A 175 25.56 8.77 4.19
C LEU A 175 25.98 9.17 2.77
N LYS A 176 25.72 10.41 2.34
CA LYS A 176 26.17 10.95 1.05
C LYS A 176 27.69 11.01 0.95
N GLU A 177 28.40 11.33 2.02
CA GLU A 177 29.88 11.31 2.06
C GLU A 177 30.39 9.88 1.82
N VAL A 178 29.93 8.92 2.62
CA VAL A 178 30.32 7.50 2.49
C VAL A 178 29.99 6.95 1.10
N ALA A 179 28.78 7.25 0.58
CA ALA A 179 28.37 6.82 -0.75
C ALA A 179 29.24 7.42 -1.86
N ARG A 180 29.65 8.69 -1.75
CA ARG A 180 30.54 9.34 -2.73
C ARG A 180 31.92 8.68 -2.77
N ASP A 181 32.49 8.38 -1.61
CA ASP A 181 33.82 7.78 -1.50
C ASP A 181 33.82 6.30 -1.96
N ASN A 182 32.67 5.62 -1.84
CA ASN A 182 32.50 4.21 -2.19
C ASN A 182 31.78 3.94 -3.53
N THR A 183 31.61 4.95 -4.38
CA THR A 183 30.99 4.81 -5.73
C THR A 183 31.67 3.80 -6.67
N HIS A 184 32.87 3.35 -6.33
CA HIS A 184 33.65 2.39 -7.10
C HIS A 184 33.34 0.93 -6.74
N LEU A 185 32.60 0.67 -5.65
CA LEU A 185 32.20 -0.66 -5.20
C LEU A 185 30.89 -1.07 -5.90
N PRO A 186 30.91 -2.07 -6.81
CA PRO A 186 29.71 -2.47 -7.54
C PRO A 186 28.68 -3.20 -6.67
N ASP A 187 29.13 -3.78 -5.55
CA ASP A 187 28.31 -4.59 -4.66
C ASP A 187 27.68 -3.74 -3.54
N LEU A 188 28.01 -2.44 -3.46
CA LEU A 188 27.42 -1.52 -2.49
C LEU A 188 26.28 -0.72 -3.13
N SER A 189 25.08 -0.92 -2.62
CA SER A 189 23.92 -0.09 -2.93
C SER A 189 23.13 0.16 -1.65
N ILE A 190 22.85 1.43 -1.34
CA ILE A 190 22.12 1.81 -0.13
C ILE A 190 20.79 2.43 -0.56
N ILE A 191 19.70 1.91 0.01
CA ILE A 191 18.37 2.47 -0.17
C ILE A 191 18.10 3.40 1.01
N TRP A 192 17.90 4.69 0.72
CA TRP A 192 17.47 5.65 1.71
C TRP A 192 15.95 5.81 1.63
N ILE A 193 15.27 5.66 2.77
CA ILE A 193 13.82 5.77 2.91
C ILE A 193 13.55 6.90 3.89
N ASP A 194 12.78 7.90 3.47
CA ASP A 194 12.18 8.87 4.38
C ASP A 194 10.84 8.29 4.90
N PRO A 195 10.70 8.01 6.22
CA PRO A 195 9.46 7.47 6.77
C PRO A 195 8.22 8.33 6.50
N ASP A 196 8.39 9.66 6.36
CA ASP A 196 7.29 10.59 6.11
C ASP A 196 6.61 10.38 4.75
N ASP A 197 7.33 9.82 3.76
CA ASP A 197 6.78 9.45 2.46
C ASP A 197 5.90 8.19 2.51
N PHE A 198 6.05 7.37 3.57
CA PHE A 198 5.36 6.08 3.74
C PHE A 198 4.66 5.94 5.10
N PRO A 199 3.74 6.86 5.46
CA PRO A 199 3.15 6.91 6.80
C PRO A 199 2.36 5.66 7.18
N LEU A 200 1.83 4.92 6.19
CA LEU A 200 1.10 3.67 6.41
C LEU A 200 2.03 2.48 6.71
N LEU A 201 3.31 2.55 6.36
CA LEU A 201 4.30 1.49 6.58
C LEU A 201 5.07 1.65 7.89
N ILE A 202 5.10 2.86 8.48
CA ILE A 202 5.79 3.12 9.76
C ILE A 202 5.44 2.07 10.83
N PRO A 203 4.16 1.80 11.16
CA PRO A 203 3.84 0.85 12.22
C PRO A 203 4.23 -0.60 11.88
N TYR A 204 4.26 -0.93 10.59
CA TYR A 204 4.69 -2.24 10.12
C TYR A 204 6.20 -2.40 10.29
N TRP A 205 7.00 -1.42 9.84
CA TRP A 205 8.46 -1.45 9.96
C TRP A 205 8.94 -1.44 11.41
N GLU A 206 8.39 -0.57 12.26
CA GLU A 206 8.74 -0.55 13.70
C GLU A 206 8.42 -1.89 14.37
N LYS A 207 7.30 -2.51 14.00
CA LYS A 207 6.91 -3.83 14.54
C LYS A 207 7.80 -4.95 14.02
N THR A 208 8.15 -4.95 12.74
CA THR A 208 8.91 -6.02 12.09
C THR A 208 10.38 -5.94 12.50
N PHE A 209 10.99 -4.77 12.32
CA PHE A 209 12.42 -4.56 12.50
C PHE A 209 12.83 -4.13 13.91
N LYS A 210 11.86 -3.86 14.80
CA LYS A 210 12.08 -3.44 16.19
C LYS A 210 12.90 -2.14 16.33
N VAL A 211 12.84 -1.28 15.31
CA VAL A 211 13.48 0.03 15.29
C VAL A 211 12.52 1.16 15.66
N ASP A 212 13.08 2.31 16.04
CA ASP A 212 12.35 3.57 16.24
C ASP A 212 12.59 4.48 15.02
N LEU A 213 11.57 4.65 14.17
CA LEU A 213 11.67 5.43 12.94
C LEU A 213 11.57 6.93 13.14
N PHE A 214 11.36 7.41 14.38
CA PHE A 214 11.53 8.83 14.71
C PHE A 214 13.01 9.24 14.78
N ARG A 215 13.93 8.28 14.60
CA ARG A 215 15.37 8.47 14.61
C ARG A 215 15.99 7.91 13.33
N PRO A 216 17.18 8.41 12.92
CA PRO A 216 17.92 7.78 11.84
C PRO A 216 18.23 6.32 12.15
N GLN A 217 18.08 5.45 11.15
CA GLN A 217 18.38 4.03 11.22
C GLN A 217 19.18 3.61 9.99
N ILE A 218 20.09 2.66 10.14
CA ILE A 218 20.76 1.99 9.03
C ILE A 218 20.96 0.52 9.38
N GLY A 219 20.65 -0.34 8.43
CA GLY A 219 20.61 -1.78 8.66
C GLY A 219 20.66 -2.55 7.35
N VAL A 220 20.77 -3.86 7.49
CA VAL A 220 20.66 -4.84 6.41
C VAL A 220 19.35 -5.59 6.62
N VAL A 221 18.58 -5.73 5.55
CA VAL A 221 17.32 -6.49 5.57
C VAL A 221 17.41 -7.60 4.53
N ASN A 222 17.16 -8.84 4.94
CA ASN A 222 17.01 -9.96 4.04
C ASN A 222 15.62 -9.91 3.39
N VAL A 223 15.58 -9.79 2.06
CA VAL A 223 14.33 -9.65 1.30
C VAL A 223 13.49 -10.93 1.25
N THR A 224 14.03 -12.08 1.68
CA THR A 224 13.36 -13.38 1.59
C THR A 224 12.40 -13.62 2.76
N ASP A 225 12.80 -13.21 3.96
CA ASP A 225 12.11 -13.46 5.23
C ASP A 225 11.88 -12.19 6.07
N ALA A 226 12.38 -11.04 5.60
CA ALA A 226 12.37 -9.76 6.30
C ALA A 226 13.14 -9.76 7.62
N ASP A 227 14.11 -10.66 7.77
CA ASP A 227 15.06 -10.62 8.87
C ASP A 227 16.02 -9.43 8.71
N SER A 228 16.54 -8.89 9.82
CA SER A 228 17.28 -7.64 9.77
C SER A 228 18.23 -7.41 10.93
N ILE A 229 19.39 -6.82 10.63
CA ILE A 229 20.36 -6.33 11.60
C ILE A 229 20.58 -4.83 11.40
N TRP A 230 20.67 -4.08 12.50
CA TRP A 230 20.74 -2.61 12.48
C TRP A 230 21.96 -2.12 13.24
N LEU A 231 22.55 -1.02 12.78
CA LEU A 231 23.65 -0.36 13.48
C LEU A 231 23.13 0.23 14.80
N GLU A 232 23.74 -0.19 15.91
CA GLU A 232 23.40 0.34 17.23
C GLU A 232 23.77 1.82 17.34
N MET A 233 22.77 2.66 17.63
CA MET A 233 22.92 4.08 17.94
C MET A 233 22.15 4.36 19.23
N GLU A 234 22.82 4.90 20.26
CA GLU A 234 22.17 5.06 21.57
C GLU A 234 21.03 6.09 21.53
N ASN A 235 21.15 7.13 20.70
CA ASN A 235 20.19 8.22 20.54
C ASN A 235 20.45 9.04 19.27
N GLU A 236 19.58 10.01 18.97
CA GLU A 236 19.68 10.90 17.79
C GLU A 236 20.93 11.78 17.75
N GLU A 237 21.59 12.03 18.89
CA GLU A 237 22.83 12.81 18.97
C GLU A 237 24.08 11.94 18.77
N ASP A 238 23.94 10.61 18.79
CA ASP A 238 25.01 9.62 18.68
C ASP A 238 25.15 9.09 17.24
N LEU A 239 25.13 10.02 16.27
CA LEU A 239 25.30 9.66 14.87
C LEU A 239 26.73 9.18 14.60
N PRO A 240 26.93 8.12 13.80
CA PRO A 240 28.26 7.64 13.46
C PRO A 240 28.99 8.67 12.60
N THR A 241 30.31 8.77 12.75
CA THR A 241 31.13 9.47 11.76
C THR A 241 31.16 8.70 10.44
N ALA A 242 31.52 9.37 9.33
CA ALA A 242 31.65 8.73 8.03
C ALA A 242 32.57 7.49 8.06
N GLN A 243 33.69 7.55 8.81
CA GLN A 243 34.60 6.41 8.95
C GLN A 243 33.94 5.25 9.70
N GLN A 244 33.23 5.51 10.81
CA GLN A 244 32.56 4.45 11.56
C GLN A 244 31.48 3.76 10.72
N LEU A 245 30.74 4.54 9.91
CA LEU A 245 29.75 3.99 9.01
C LEU A 245 30.39 3.17 7.89
N GLU A 246 31.50 3.65 7.32
CA GLU A 246 32.27 2.90 6.31
C GLU A 246 32.79 1.57 6.87
N ASP A 247 33.41 1.58 8.05
CA ASP A 247 33.92 0.38 8.71
C ASP A 247 32.79 -0.66 8.94
N TRP A 248 31.60 -0.20 9.35
CA TRP A 248 30.43 -1.08 9.52
C TRP A 248 29.93 -1.66 8.20
N ILE A 249 29.90 -0.86 7.13
CA ILE A 249 29.55 -1.33 5.78
C ILE A 249 30.58 -2.35 5.27
N GLU A 250 31.87 -2.15 5.51
CA GLU A 250 32.90 -3.15 5.17
C GLU A 250 32.67 -4.47 5.91
N ASP A 251 32.29 -4.42 7.18
CA ASP A 251 31.97 -5.61 7.97
C ASP A 251 30.73 -6.34 7.43
N VAL A 252 29.68 -5.61 7.02
CA VAL A 252 28.51 -6.15 6.31
C VAL A 252 28.91 -6.82 4.99
N LEU A 253 29.65 -6.12 4.12
CA LEU A 253 30.05 -6.64 2.82
C LEU A 253 31.02 -7.84 2.92
N SER A 254 31.80 -7.90 4.00
CA SER A 254 32.67 -9.04 4.28
C SER A 254 31.94 -10.25 4.89
N GLY A 255 30.66 -10.08 5.27
CA GLY A 255 29.82 -11.09 5.90
C GLY A 255 30.06 -11.27 7.39
N LYS A 256 30.87 -10.41 8.03
CA LYS A 256 31.04 -10.42 9.51
C LYS A 256 29.81 -9.90 10.24
N VAL A 257 29.05 -9.02 9.61
CA VAL A 257 27.73 -8.60 10.04
C VAL A 257 26.75 -9.18 9.04
N ASN A 258 25.91 -10.10 9.48
CA ASN A 258 24.89 -10.74 8.67
C ASN A 258 23.64 -10.98 9.54
N THR A 259 22.55 -11.40 8.91
CA THR A 259 21.28 -11.65 9.60
C THR A 259 21.19 -13.07 10.19
N GLU A 260 22.11 -13.97 9.84
CA GLU A 260 22.02 -15.40 10.21
C GLU A 260 22.79 -15.74 11.50
N ASP A 261 23.72 -14.89 11.95
CA ASP A 261 24.60 -15.15 13.10
C ASP A 261 23.95 -14.85 14.47
N ASP A 262 22.72 -14.31 14.51
CA ASP A 262 21.98 -14.04 15.76
C ASP A 262 21.36 -15.32 16.39
N ASP A 263 21.49 -16.48 15.72
CA ASP A 263 20.92 -17.77 16.17
C ASP A 263 21.89 -18.65 17.00
N ASP A 264 23.15 -18.23 17.22
CA ASP A 264 24.23 -19.11 17.74
C ASP A 264 24.72 -18.82 19.18
N ASP A 265 24.00 -18.06 20.02
CA ASP A 265 24.39 -17.81 21.43
C ASP A 265 23.32 -18.29 22.45
N ASP A 266 23.47 -19.52 22.96
CA ASP A 266 23.42 -19.93 24.39
C ASP A 266 22.98 -21.40 24.58
N ASP A 267 23.89 -22.36 24.40
CA ASP A 267 23.78 -23.70 25.00
C ASP A 267 25.19 -24.30 25.24
N GLU A 268 26.10 -23.53 25.85
CA GLU A 268 27.33 -24.09 26.43
C GLU A 268 27.50 -23.69 27.91
N ASP A 269 27.59 -24.74 28.74
CA ASP A 269 28.09 -24.84 30.12
C ASP A 269 27.13 -24.62 31.32
N THR A 270 26.70 -25.74 31.93
CA THR A 270 27.31 -26.17 33.21
C THR A 270 27.23 -27.69 33.38
N ASP A 271 28.37 -28.35 33.24
CA ASP A 271 28.68 -29.58 33.96
C ASP A 271 28.67 -29.29 35.46
N ASP A 272 27.79 -29.94 36.22
CA ASP A 272 27.99 -30.20 37.65
C ASP A 272 27.55 -31.64 37.93
N ASP A 273 28.53 -32.54 37.80
CA ASP A 273 28.54 -33.84 38.47
C ASP A 273 28.59 -33.60 39.98
N ASP A 274 27.60 -34.08 40.73
CA ASP A 274 27.82 -34.55 42.10
C ASP A 274 26.85 -35.72 42.40
N ASP A 275 27.47 -36.88 42.58
CA ASP A 275 26.92 -38.18 42.93
C ASP A 275 26.32 -38.24 44.36
N ASP A 276 25.59 -39.35 44.56
CA ASP A 276 25.39 -40.10 45.81
C ASP A 276 24.12 -39.88 46.67
N ASP A 277 23.25 -40.90 46.53
CA ASP A 277 22.83 -41.85 47.57
C ASP A 277 21.44 -41.76 48.25
N ASP A 278 20.74 -42.87 48.03
CA ASP A 278 20.01 -43.72 48.97
C ASP A 278 18.55 -43.42 49.38
N ASP A 279 17.68 -44.31 48.87
CA ASP A 279 16.79 -45.23 49.60
C ASP A 279 15.73 -44.65 50.57
N ASP A 280 14.45 -44.86 50.25
CA ASP A 280 13.64 -45.96 50.82
C ASP A 280 12.14 -45.72 50.55
N ASP A 281 11.57 -46.63 49.75
CA ASP A 281 10.42 -47.50 50.04
C ASP A 281 9.08 -46.99 50.63
N ASP A 282 8.05 -47.72 50.19
CA ASP A 282 6.72 -47.95 50.78
C ASP A 282 5.65 -46.84 50.61
N ASP A 283 4.40 -47.11 50.23
CA ASP A 283 3.67 -48.35 50.03
C ASP A 283 2.31 -48.01 49.39
N ASP A 284 1.84 -48.93 48.55
CA ASP A 284 0.47 -49.40 48.31
C ASP A 284 -0.75 -48.51 48.66
N LYS A 285 -1.66 -48.37 47.67
CA LYS A 285 -3.01 -48.99 47.62
C LYS A 285 -3.83 -48.29 46.52
N ASP A 286 -4.16 -49.00 45.45
CA ASP A 286 -5.35 -49.88 45.33
C ASP A 286 -6.62 -49.02 45.42
N ASP A 287 -7.39 -48.94 44.33
CA ASP A 287 -8.70 -49.62 44.20
C ASP A 287 -9.77 -48.51 44.17
N GLU A 288 -10.82 -48.45 43.35
CA GLU A 288 -11.45 -49.30 42.32
C GLU A 288 -12.13 -48.29 41.35
N ASP A 289 -12.40 -48.66 40.10
CA ASP A 289 -13.75 -49.04 39.59
C ASP A 289 -14.84 -47.99 39.92
N ASP A 290 -15.74 -47.57 39.03
CA ASP A 290 -16.45 -48.29 37.98
C ASP A 290 -17.33 -47.20 37.31
N ASP A 291 -17.73 -47.45 36.06
CA ASP A 291 -19.12 -47.37 35.55
C ASP A 291 -19.92 -46.05 35.77
N ASP A 292 -20.70 -45.53 34.84
CA ASP A 292 -21.28 -46.04 33.62
C ASP A 292 -22.20 -44.91 33.12
N ASP A 293 -22.85 -45.18 32.00
CA ASP A 293 -24.19 -44.69 31.67
C ASP A 293 -24.26 -43.26 31.12
N ASP A 294 -24.44 -43.14 29.80
CA ASP A 294 -25.77 -43.22 29.13
C ASP A 294 -26.37 -41.80 29.17
N ASP A 295 -27.05 -41.29 28.18
CA ASP A 295 -27.55 -41.75 26.90
C ASP A 295 -28.26 -40.50 26.34
N ASP A 296 -28.64 -40.57 25.07
CA ASP A 296 -29.85 -39.95 24.53
C ASP A 296 -29.92 -38.40 24.48
N GLU A 297 -30.64 -37.80 23.56
CA GLU A 297 -31.35 -38.15 22.32
C GLU A 297 -31.51 -36.75 21.67
N ASP A 298 -31.37 -36.65 20.36
CA ASP A 298 -32.49 -36.32 19.47
C ASP A 298 -33.52 -35.34 20.05
N ASP A 299 -33.66 -34.21 19.36
CA ASP A 299 -34.93 -33.60 18.97
C ASP A 299 -34.56 -32.39 18.10
N ASP A 300 -34.84 -32.43 16.79
CA ASP A 300 -36.17 -32.11 16.23
C ASP A 300 -36.46 -30.61 16.46
N GLU A 301 -36.98 -29.83 15.53
CA GLU A 301 -37.60 -30.06 14.24
C GLU A 301 -37.86 -28.63 13.71
N ASP A 302 -37.97 -28.55 12.40
CA ASP A 302 -39.03 -27.81 11.71
C ASP A 302 -39.05 -26.29 11.52
N ASN A 303 -39.43 -26.07 10.25
CA ASN A 303 -40.37 -25.09 9.70
C ASN A 303 -39.77 -23.78 9.17
N ASP A 304 -39.76 -23.64 7.84
CA ASP A 304 -40.93 -23.23 7.00
C ASP A 304 -41.16 -21.73 7.22
N GLU A 305 -41.35 -20.86 6.25
CA GLU A 305 -41.96 -20.98 4.93
C GLU A 305 -41.82 -19.56 4.28
N ASP A 306 -42.36 -19.43 3.07
CA ASP A 306 -42.78 -18.19 2.39
C ASP A 306 -41.72 -17.45 1.55
N ASP A 307 -41.64 -17.67 0.24
CA ASP A 307 -42.59 -17.38 -0.87
C ASP A 307 -42.63 -15.93 -1.35
N GLU A 308 -42.43 -15.83 -2.67
CA GLU A 308 -43.02 -14.89 -3.62
C GLU A 308 -42.63 -13.39 -3.55
N GLU A 309 -41.69 -12.99 -4.40
CA GLU A 309 -41.74 -11.67 -5.03
C GLU A 309 -42.11 -11.83 -6.52
N GLU A 310 -43.41 -11.69 -6.77
CA GLU A 310 -43.94 -11.22 -8.04
C GLU A 310 -43.45 -9.79 -8.28
N ASN A 311 -42.84 -9.52 -9.43
CA ASN A 311 -42.82 -8.16 -9.96
C ASN A 311 -43.39 -8.20 -11.38
N GLU A 312 -44.54 -7.54 -11.48
CA GLU A 312 -45.42 -7.45 -12.62
C GLU A 312 -44.75 -6.72 -13.80
N GLU A 313 -45.11 -7.19 -14.98
CA GLU A 313 -44.97 -6.49 -16.25
C GLU A 313 -45.95 -5.31 -16.26
N ASP A 314 -45.45 -4.09 -16.50
CA ASP A 314 -46.26 -2.99 -17.01
C ASP A 314 -45.59 -2.45 -18.29
N ASP A 315 -46.14 -2.90 -19.42
CA ASP A 315 -46.17 -2.14 -20.66
C ASP A 315 -47.09 -0.92 -20.45
N ASP A 316 -46.67 0.27 -20.87
CA ASP A 316 -47.59 1.21 -21.51
C ASP A 316 -46.82 2.25 -22.36
N ASP A 317 -47.41 2.45 -23.53
CA ASP A 317 -47.06 3.27 -24.68
C ASP A 317 -47.09 4.80 -24.41
N ASP A 318 -46.79 5.56 -25.49
CA ASP A 318 -46.95 7.00 -25.74
C ASP A 318 -45.69 7.84 -25.43
N ASP A 319 -45.19 8.73 -26.29
CA ASP A 319 -45.75 9.41 -27.45
C ASP A 319 -44.60 10.04 -28.28
N ASP A 320 -44.91 10.26 -29.56
CA ASP A 320 -44.46 11.31 -30.50
C ASP A 320 -43.23 12.19 -30.15
N ASP A 321 -42.30 12.30 -31.11
CA ASP A 321 -41.99 13.61 -31.72
C ASP A 321 -41.20 13.47 -33.05
N GLU A 322 -41.63 14.28 -34.02
CA GLU A 322 -41.05 14.51 -35.36
C GLU A 322 -39.66 15.18 -35.37
#